data_AF-A0A2R5FCG9-F1
#
_entry.id   AF-A0A2R5FCG9-F1
#
_cell.length_a   1.000
_cell.length_b   1.000
_cell.length_c   1.000
_cell.angle_alpha   90.00
_cell.angle_beta   90.00
_cell.angle_gamma   90.00
#
_symmetry.space_group_name_H-M   'P 1'
#
loop_
_entity.id
_entity.type
_entity.pdbx_description
1 polymer ?
#
loop_
_entity_poly.entity_id
_entity_poly.type
_entity_poly.pdbx_seq_one_letter_code
_entity_poly.pdbx_strand_id
1 'polypeptide(L)'
;MTTRWTPLIALAIAGPAFAASVEAIPEKEQDFVDTVQTLQQSEIAELLGDPAYQYDIKDDDGQVVGSIWHYHGVTTGDDGQYYKTTELDFVGTKVANIVLINNEDEDTGEDQPTPPDSAFTPSSLDRANVF
;
A
#
# COMPACT_ATOMS: atom_id res chain seq x y z
N MET A 1 1.63 -62.53 24.20
CA MET A 1 1.18 -61.15 24.50
C MET A 1 1.42 -60.33 23.25
N THR A 2 0.36 -59.89 22.56
CA THR A 2 0.47 -59.21 21.27
C THR A 2 -0.29 -57.89 21.38
N THR A 3 0.44 -56.79 21.53
CA THR A 3 -0.11 -55.44 21.65
C THR A 3 -0.53 -54.96 20.27
N ARG A 4 -1.83 -54.71 20.07
CA ARG A 4 -2.35 -54.09 18.85
C ARG A 4 -2.42 -52.58 19.05
N TRP A 5 -1.71 -51.85 18.20
CA TRP A 5 -1.77 -50.39 18.10
C TRP A 5 -2.93 -50.02 17.18
N THR A 6 -3.81 -49.11 17.62
CA THR A 6 -4.90 -48.58 16.80
C THR A 6 -4.63 -47.09 16.61
N PRO A 7 -4.36 -46.60 15.38
CA PRO A 7 -4.23 -45.18 15.16
C PRO A 7 -5.61 -44.51 15.19
N LEU A 8 -5.73 -43.45 15.99
CA LEU A 8 -6.87 -42.53 15.95
C LEU A 8 -6.82 -41.76 14.63
N ILE A 9 -7.83 -41.97 13.78
CA ILE A 9 -8.08 -41.15 12.61
C ILE A 9 -8.81 -39.89 13.08
N ALA A 10 -8.17 -38.74 12.97
CA ALA A 10 -8.82 -37.44 13.14
C ALA A 10 -9.62 -37.10 11.87
N LEU A 11 -10.94 -37.02 12.01
CA LEU A 11 -11.83 -36.56 10.94
C LEU A 11 -11.91 -35.03 11.01
N ALA A 12 -11.22 -34.34 10.11
CA ALA A 12 -11.41 -32.90 9.93
C ALA A 12 -12.71 -32.68 9.14
N ILE A 13 -13.72 -32.12 9.81
CA ILE A 13 -14.95 -31.66 9.17
C ILE A 13 -14.64 -30.29 8.56
N ALA A 14 -14.33 -30.26 7.26
CA ALA A 14 -14.33 -29.02 6.50
C ALA A 14 -15.78 -28.57 6.34
N GLY A 15 -16.15 -27.48 7.02
CA GLY A 15 -17.45 -26.82 6.81
C GLY A 15 -17.51 -26.18 5.41
N PRO A 16 -18.71 -25.97 4.85
CA PRO A 16 -18.85 -25.31 3.56
C PRO A 16 -18.55 -23.80 3.74
N ALA A 17 -17.44 -23.34 3.15
CA ALA A 17 -17.26 -21.92 2.89
C ALA A 17 -18.11 -21.57 1.65
N PHE A 18 -19.25 -20.92 1.86
CA PHE A 18 -19.97 -20.28 0.78
C PHE A 18 -19.23 -18.99 0.43
N ALA A 19 -18.26 -19.08 -0.48
CA ALA A 19 -17.69 -17.91 -1.13
C ALA A 19 -18.72 -17.41 -2.15
N ALA A 20 -19.34 -16.28 -1.89
CA ALA A 20 -19.95 -15.50 -2.96
C ALA A 20 -18.79 -15.04 -3.85
N SER A 21 -18.74 -15.53 -5.09
CA SER A 21 -17.67 -15.18 -6.02
C SER A 21 -17.89 -13.75 -6.51
N VAL A 22 -17.13 -12.81 -5.95
CA VAL A 22 -17.00 -11.46 -6.50
C VAL A 22 -16.20 -11.58 -7.79
N GLU A 23 -16.81 -11.22 -8.93
CA GLU A 23 -16.15 -11.31 -10.24
C GLU A 23 -15.25 -10.09 -10.54
N ALA A 24 -15.53 -8.96 -9.91
CA ALA A 24 -14.75 -7.72 -10.02
C ALA A 24 -14.98 -6.83 -8.80
N ILE A 25 -13.96 -6.06 -8.40
CA ILE A 25 -14.09 -5.04 -7.35
C ILE A 25 -14.63 -3.76 -8.00
N PRO A 26 -15.73 -3.17 -7.50
CA PRO A 26 -16.27 -1.92 -8.03
C PRO A 26 -15.28 -0.76 -7.89
N GLU A 27 -15.24 0.16 -8.85
CA GLU A 27 -14.36 1.33 -8.75
C GLU A 27 -14.96 2.45 -7.90
N LYS A 28 -16.27 2.50 -7.67
CA LYS A 28 -16.89 3.57 -6.90
C LYS A 28 -16.55 3.43 -5.43
N GLU A 29 -16.06 4.51 -4.81
CA GLU A 29 -15.50 4.52 -3.45
C GLU A 29 -16.26 3.68 -2.43
N GLN A 30 -17.57 3.94 -2.24
CA GLN A 30 -18.32 3.22 -1.23
C GLN A 30 -18.52 1.74 -1.57
N ASP A 31 -18.80 1.43 -2.83
CA ASP A 31 -18.95 0.04 -3.29
C ASP A 31 -17.62 -0.72 -3.23
N PHE A 32 -16.51 -0.04 -3.49
CA PHE A 32 -15.15 -0.56 -3.33
C PHE A 32 -14.88 -0.94 -1.87
N VAL A 33 -15.11 0.00 -0.95
CA VAL A 33 -14.91 -0.19 0.50
C VAL A 33 -15.75 -1.36 1.00
N ASP A 34 -17.04 -1.38 0.68
CA ASP A 34 -17.97 -2.43 1.10
C ASP A 34 -17.55 -3.81 0.56
N THR A 35 -17.09 -3.87 -0.69
CA THR A 35 -16.67 -5.13 -1.31
C THR A 35 -15.35 -5.63 -0.71
N VAL A 36 -14.32 -4.78 -0.67
CA VAL A 36 -12.96 -5.14 -0.26
C VAL A 36 -12.88 -5.63 1.18
N GLN A 37 -13.69 -5.07 2.09
CA GLN A 37 -13.72 -5.52 3.48
C GLN A 37 -14.24 -6.95 3.66
N THR A 38 -14.99 -7.49 2.68
CA THR A 38 -15.47 -8.88 2.73
C THR A 38 -14.43 -9.90 2.26
N LEU A 39 -13.47 -9.46 1.45
CA LEU A 39 -12.50 -10.31 0.78
C LEU A 39 -11.30 -10.67 1.66
N GLN A 40 -10.59 -11.71 1.25
CA GLN A 40 -9.25 -12.06 1.72
C GLN A 40 -8.18 -11.34 0.88
N GLN A 41 -7.01 -11.11 1.47
CA GLN A 41 -5.84 -10.54 0.79
C GLN A 41 -5.51 -11.23 -0.56
N SER A 42 -5.62 -12.57 -0.62
CA SER A 42 -5.37 -13.32 -1.85
C SER A 42 -6.42 -13.08 -2.93
N GLU A 43 -7.70 -12.92 -2.54
CA GLU A 43 -8.79 -12.64 -3.49
C GLU A 43 -8.66 -11.22 -4.06
N ILE A 44 -8.22 -10.27 -3.22
CA ILE A 44 -7.92 -8.91 -3.67
C ILE A 44 -6.78 -8.91 -4.70
N ALA A 45 -5.70 -9.67 -4.46
CA ALA A 45 -4.61 -9.81 -5.42
C ALA A 45 -5.05 -10.47 -6.73
N GLU A 46 -5.98 -11.44 -6.67
CA GLU A 46 -6.53 -12.07 -7.88
C GLU A 46 -7.36 -11.09 -8.72
N LEU A 47 -8.13 -10.22 -8.06
CA LEU A 47 -9.05 -9.28 -8.72
C LEU A 47 -8.38 -7.97 -9.16
N LEU A 48 -7.45 -7.43 -8.37
CA LEU A 48 -6.75 -6.16 -8.66
C LEU A 48 -5.35 -6.35 -9.24
N GLY A 49 -4.80 -7.57 -9.17
CA GLY A 49 -3.39 -7.84 -9.46
C GLY A 49 -2.46 -7.52 -8.29
N ASP A 50 -1.16 -7.57 -8.57
CA ASP A 50 -0.13 -7.24 -7.59
C ASP A 50 -0.18 -5.75 -7.22
N PRO A 51 0.03 -5.39 -5.94
CA PRO A 51 0.09 -4.00 -5.55
C PRO A 51 1.33 -3.31 -6.14
N ALA A 52 1.21 -2.00 -6.39
CA ALA A 52 2.33 -1.18 -6.86
C ALA A 52 3.42 -1.02 -5.78
N TYR A 53 3.02 -1.07 -4.51
CA TYR A 53 3.91 -1.12 -3.36
C TYR A 53 3.34 -2.07 -2.30
N GLN A 54 4.24 -2.85 -1.67
CA GLN A 54 3.90 -3.75 -0.58
C GLN A 54 4.95 -3.63 0.53
N TYR A 55 4.47 -3.52 1.76
CA TYR A 55 5.30 -3.60 2.96
C TYR A 55 4.72 -4.61 3.95
N ASP A 56 5.51 -5.62 4.32
CA ASP A 56 5.10 -6.65 5.27
C ASP A 56 5.60 -6.32 6.68
N ILE A 57 4.68 -6.37 7.64
CA ILE A 57 4.95 -6.24 9.06
C ILE A 57 5.14 -7.65 9.62
N LYS A 58 6.32 -7.89 10.20
CA LYS A 58 6.71 -9.19 10.75
C LYS A 58 6.82 -9.14 12.26
N ASP A 59 6.50 -10.25 12.92
CA ASP A 59 6.80 -10.44 14.34
C ASP A 59 8.27 -10.83 14.56
N ASP A 60 8.64 -11.05 15.83
CA ASP A 60 10.00 -11.44 16.24
C ASP A 60 10.45 -12.79 15.65
N ASP A 61 9.50 -13.67 15.30
CA ASP A 61 9.72 -14.95 14.65
C ASP A 61 9.79 -14.84 13.12
N GLY A 62 9.64 -13.62 12.59
CA GLY A 62 9.68 -13.31 11.16
C GLY A 62 8.40 -13.67 10.40
N GLN A 63 7.31 -14.04 11.11
CA GLN A 63 6.01 -14.30 10.50
C GLN A 63 5.34 -12.99 10.13
N VAL A 64 4.74 -12.93 8.93
CA VAL A 64 3.97 -11.75 8.51
C VAL A 64 2.66 -11.71 9.29
N VAL A 65 2.48 -10.67 10.10
CA VAL A 65 1.29 -10.44 10.93
C VAL A 65 0.38 -9.35 10.35
N GLY A 66 0.88 -8.57 9.41
CA GLY A 66 0.12 -7.59 8.65
C GLY A 66 0.89 -7.13 7.42
N SER A 67 0.22 -6.44 6.52
CA SER A 67 0.83 -5.88 5.31
C SER A 67 0.17 -4.55 4.97
N ILE A 68 0.90 -3.65 4.32
CA ILE A 68 0.40 -2.40 3.76
C ILE A 68 0.57 -2.48 2.26
N TRP A 69 -0.52 -2.39 1.51
CA TRP A 69 -0.51 -2.48 0.04
C TRP A 69 -1.01 -1.19 -0.58
N HIS A 70 -0.33 -0.70 -1.61
CA HIS A 70 -0.76 0.44 -2.41
C HIS A 70 -1.15 0.01 -3.81
N TYR A 71 -2.33 0.43 -4.22
CA TYR A 71 -2.80 0.38 -5.61
C TYR A 71 -2.94 1.79 -6.16
N HIS A 72 -2.85 1.92 -7.48
CA HIS A 72 -3.04 3.19 -8.17
C HIS A 72 -4.23 3.12 -9.12
N GLY A 73 -5.11 4.13 -9.09
CA GLY A 73 -6.20 4.25 -10.05
C GLY A 73 -7.23 3.12 -10.02
N VAL A 74 -7.46 2.52 -8.84
CA VAL A 74 -8.44 1.42 -8.67
C VAL A 74 -9.78 1.87 -8.08
N THR A 75 -9.84 3.10 -7.54
CA THR A 75 -11.03 3.65 -6.90
C THR A 75 -11.30 5.06 -7.42
N THR A 76 -12.57 5.44 -7.55
CA THR A 76 -13.06 6.76 -7.98
C THR A 76 -13.94 7.40 -6.92
N GLY A 77 -13.84 8.72 -6.78
CA GLY A 77 -14.75 9.52 -5.97
C GLY A 77 -16.12 9.74 -6.63
N ASP A 78 -16.97 10.54 -5.98
CA ASP A 78 -18.32 10.87 -6.46
C ASP A 78 -18.30 11.62 -7.81
N ASP A 79 -17.30 12.46 -8.02
CA ASP A 79 -17.06 13.20 -9.27
C ASP A 79 -16.51 12.32 -10.41
N GLY A 80 -16.22 11.05 -10.12
CA GLY A 80 -15.64 10.08 -11.06
C GLY A 80 -14.14 10.24 -11.29
N GLN A 81 -13.46 11.12 -10.56
CA GLN A 81 -12.00 11.19 -10.60
C GLN A 81 -11.40 10.02 -9.81
N TYR A 82 -10.33 9.43 -10.36
CA TYR A 82 -9.61 8.37 -9.66
C TYR A 82 -8.83 8.93 -8.47
N TYR A 83 -8.77 8.15 -7.40
CA TYR A 83 -7.76 8.32 -6.38
C TYR A 83 -6.38 7.93 -6.93
N LYS A 84 -5.37 8.75 -6.67
CA LYS A 84 -3.98 8.45 -7.06
C LYS A 84 -3.50 7.17 -6.40
N THR A 85 -3.74 7.05 -5.10
CA THR A 85 -3.35 5.88 -4.32
C THR A 85 -4.50 5.41 -3.44
N THR A 86 -4.73 4.10 -3.47
CA THR A 86 -5.58 3.37 -2.51
C THR A 86 -4.65 2.50 -1.67
N GLU A 87 -4.57 2.79 -0.37
CA GLU A 87 -3.83 2.01 0.61
C GLU A 87 -4.78 1.03 1.32
N LEU A 88 -4.38 -0.23 1.37
CA LEU A 88 -5.05 -1.30 2.10
C LEU A 88 -4.12 -1.78 3.21
N ASP A 89 -4.55 -1.58 4.46
CA ASP A 89 -3.86 -2.13 5.62
C ASP A 89 -4.46 -3.47 5.99
N PHE A 90 -3.63 -4.49 6.08
CA PHE A 90 -4.02 -5.85 6.44
C PHE A 90 -3.59 -6.19 7.87
N VAL A 91 -4.47 -6.86 8.60
CA VAL A 91 -4.13 -7.63 9.80
C VAL A 91 -4.39 -9.10 9.50
N GLY A 92 -3.34 -9.91 9.54
CA GLY A 92 -3.37 -11.24 8.94
C GLY A 92 -3.73 -11.16 7.45
N THR A 93 -4.89 -11.71 7.08
CA THR A 93 -5.36 -11.76 5.67
C THR A 93 -6.57 -10.87 5.40
N LYS A 94 -7.02 -10.07 6.38
CA LYS A 94 -8.20 -9.22 6.29
C LYS A 94 -7.81 -7.76 6.24
N VAL A 95 -8.54 -6.99 5.44
CA VAL A 95 -8.42 -5.53 5.39
C VAL A 95 -8.95 -4.95 6.70
N ALA A 96 -8.10 -4.23 7.41
CA ALA A 96 -8.41 -3.55 8.66
C ALA A 96 -8.70 -2.06 8.45
N ASN A 97 -8.05 -1.44 7.47
CA ASN A 97 -8.20 -0.03 7.14
C ASN A 97 -7.99 0.22 5.64
N ILE A 98 -8.67 1.24 5.12
CA ILE A 98 -8.60 1.66 3.72
C ILE A 98 -8.37 3.17 3.72
N VAL A 99 -7.32 3.63 3.04
CA VAL A 99 -7.01 5.06 2.90
C VAL A 99 -6.99 5.42 1.42
N LEU A 100 -7.74 6.47 1.06
CA LEU A 100 -7.81 6.99 -0.29
C LEU A 100 -7.06 8.32 -0.35
N ILE A 101 -6.01 8.37 -1.15
CA ILE A 101 -5.04 9.46 -1.17
C ILE A 101 -5.10 10.16 -2.53
N ASN A 102 -5.47 11.44 -2.47
CA ASN A 102 -5.44 12.38 -3.58
C ASN A 102 -4.68 13.63 -3.14
N ASN A 103 -3.37 13.50 -2.96
CA ASN A 103 -2.57 14.70 -2.77
C ASN A 103 -2.24 15.29 -4.14
N GLU A 104 -2.61 16.54 -4.37
CA GLU A 104 -1.92 17.42 -5.32
C GLU A 104 -0.54 17.79 -4.75
N ASP A 105 0.27 16.79 -4.40
CA ASP A 105 1.69 17.05 -4.21
C ASP A 105 2.27 17.15 -5.64
N GLU A 106 2.07 18.29 -6.28
CA GLU A 106 3.18 18.84 -7.03
C GLU A 106 4.33 18.85 -6.02
N ASP A 107 5.32 18.00 -6.25
CA ASP A 107 6.66 18.22 -5.74
C ASP A 107 7.12 19.59 -6.28
N THR A 108 6.65 20.67 -5.67
CA THR A 108 7.30 21.96 -5.75
C THR A 108 8.61 21.71 -5.04
N GLY A 109 9.66 21.34 -5.79
CA GLY A 109 10.97 20.92 -5.30
C GLY A 109 11.69 21.98 -4.47
N GLU A 110 11.11 22.39 -3.35
CA GLU A 110 11.66 23.25 -2.32
C GLU A 110 12.45 22.39 -1.32
N ASP A 111 13.42 21.62 -1.84
CA ASP A 111 14.63 21.31 -1.07
C ASP A 111 15.84 21.07 -2.00
N GLN A 112 16.01 21.95 -3.00
CA GLN A 112 17.36 22.23 -3.46
C GLN A 112 17.98 23.22 -2.45
N PRO A 113 19.00 22.83 -1.66
CA PRO A 113 19.73 23.79 -0.86
C PRO A 113 20.29 24.84 -1.82
N THR A 114 19.80 26.07 -1.72
CA THR A 114 20.41 27.21 -2.39
C THR A 114 21.89 27.23 -2.00
N PRO A 115 22.83 27.22 -2.96
CA PRO A 115 24.25 27.28 -2.61
C PRO A 115 24.48 28.52 -1.74
N PRO A 116 25.23 28.40 -0.63
CA PRO A 116 25.47 29.53 0.26
C PRO A 116 26.18 30.62 -0.54
N ASP A 117 25.51 31.77 -0.62
CA ASP A 117 26.01 33.10 -0.91
C ASP A 117 27.53 33.17 -1.09
N SER A 118 27.98 32.94 -2.32
CA SER A 118 29.38 33.07 -2.71
C SER A 118 29.54 34.22 -3.69
N ALA A 119 29.24 35.43 -3.23
CA ALA A 119 29.88 36.63 -3.74
C ALA A 119 29.81 37.78 -2.73
N PHE A 120 30.39 37.57 -1.54
CA PHE A 120 30.96 38.66 -0.78
C PHE A 120 32.03 39.34 -1.65
N THR A 121 31.68 40.45 -2.31
CA THR A 121 32.63 41.28 -3.03
C THR A 121 33.23 42.29 -2.06
N PRO A 122 34.55 42.23 -1.84
CA PRO A 122 35.28 43.48 -1.73
C PRO A 122 36.66 43.37 -2.36
N SER A 123 36.84 43.95 -3.55
CA SER A 123 38.13 44.52 -3.98
C SER A 123 37.90 45.43 -5.19
N SER A 124 37.48 46.66 -4.89
CA SER A 124 37.87 47.81 -5.72
C SER A 124 39.26 48.23 -5.25
N LEU A 125 40.24 48.15 -6.17
CA LEU A 125 41.61 48.70 -6.19
C LEU A 125 42.38 47.78 -7.17
N ASP A 126 43.05 48.17 -8.24
CA ASP A 126 43.51 49.48 -8.70
C ASP A 126 44.19 49.21 -10.05
N ARG A 127 43.57 49.55 -11.20
CA ARG A 127 44.27 49.65 -12.51
C ARG A 127 43.55 50.63 -13.43
N ALA A 128 43.61 51.91 -13.11
CA ALA A 128 43.46 52.96 -14.12
C ALA A 128 44.19 54.24 -13.71
N ASN A 129 45.51 54.20 -13.85
CA ASN A 129 46.35 55.35 -14.16
C ASN A 129 47.62 54.73 -14.80
N VAL A 130 48.22 55.21 -15.89
CA VAL A 130 48.27 56.56 -16.42
C VAL A 130 48.82 56.50 -17.87
N PHE A 131 48.53 57.56 -18.64
CA PHE A 131 49.19 58.08 -19.85
C PHE A 131 48.91 57.42 -21.21
#